data_AF-A0A1Q5RHS0-F1
#
_entry.id   AF-A0A1Q5RHS0-F1
#
_cell.length_a   1.000
_cell.length_b   1.000
_cell.length_c   1.000
_cell.angle_alpha   90.00
_cell.angle_beta   90.00
_cell.angle_gamma   90.00
#
_symmetry.space_group_name_H-M   'P 1'
#
loop_
_entity.id
_entity.type
_entity.pdbx_description
1 polymer ?
#
loop_
_entity_poly.entity_id
_entity_poly.type
_entity_poly.pdbx_seq_one_letter_code
_entity_poly.pdbx_strand_id
1 'polypeptide(L)'
;MRRLLAAICLLAATLWSVPAYTQARSQLGPLCTTDTTPADKMIDACNKILALKVFRGEQLATIYFWRAVGWNKKGDYAKVIADATEAIRLQPSQAAYNLRGSAYYDKGDYDIAIADFDDALKLGPPSGIIFHNRGNAWRSKGDYAKAIADYDTTIKMQPDSAFSYQNRGIAKKALGDLDGALADINQAIRLDPTLPQPLISRTTIWRAKGDLDRAIADGSEAIRLAKEKPPVNIMTPPNSVLISGYIHRALAYEAKGDYAHAKDDYNATLAIVASDAGSKANQATAKVRLSLLTDAAASIPRDAPSPTTQPASAGQPTGTAPAPSPAPATPGKHMALVIGNGAYAHVKALPNPPNDARAVAKSLRDIGFTVSEGVDLNRIAMRKVTRDFLREAARAQVAVVYYAGHGVQVDGRNYLIPVDVELKAGSSMTEAMIDMDTIMAGLDDQVRTNILIFDACRNNPMAQQVASDGSNRGIEGAPGLAAPASLGAGATLGAGTLIAFATAPGQVALDGEGANSPFSAALSRHLVTPGLEVQQMLTRVRAEVVSSTKNKQVPWSNSSLLGEVYLAEK
;
A
#
# COMPACT_ATOMS: atom_id res chain seq x y z
N MET A 1 -51.73 -49.80 60.28
CA MET A 1 -50.39 -49.86 60.89
C MET A 1 -49.98 -48.45 61.31
N ARG A 2 -49.62 -48.29 62.60
CA ARG A 2 -48.70 -47.32 63.27
C ARG A 2 -48.28 -46.03 62.52
N ARG A 3 -48.04 -44.86 63.14
CA ARG A 3 -48.22 -44.25 64.47
C ARG A 3 -47.71 -42.79 64.32
N LEU A 4 -48.21 -41.93 65.19
CA LEU A 4 -47.88 -40.53 65.50
C LEU A 4 -46.38 -40.09 65.61
N LEU A 5 -46.20 -38.76 65.44
CA LEU A 5 -45.50 -37.75 66.28
C LEU A 5 -44.11 -37.15 65.88
N ALA A 6 -44.13 -35.81 65.82
CA ALA A 6 -43.15 -34.81 66.30
C ALA A 6 -41.86 -34.57 65.49
N ALA A 7 -41.21 -33.40 65.47
CA ALA A 7 -41.50 -31.97 65.72
C ALA A 7 -40.14 -31.23 65.49
N ILE A 8 -40.17 -29.90 65.31
CA ILE A 8 -39.06 -28.94 65.58
C ILE A 8 -37.93 -28.83 64.52
N CYS A 9 -37.85 -27.72 63.77
CA CYS A 9 -37.09 -26.51 64.15
C CYS A 9 -37.05 -25.47 63.00
N LEU A 10 -37.36 -24.21 63.32
CA LEU A 10 -37.05 -23.03 62.51
C LEU A 10 -35.53 -22.87 62.36
N LEU A 11 -35.05 -22.40 61.20
CA LEU A 11 -34.07 -21.31 61.15
C LEU A 11 -33.97 -20.66 59.77
N ALA A 12 -33.88 -19.33 59.82
CA ALA A 12 -33.90 -18.35 58.76
C ALA A 12 -32.94 -18.61 57.59
N ALA A 13 -33.44 -18.37 56.38
CA ALA A 13 -32.64 -17.93 55.24
C ALA A 13 -33.38 -16.78 54.54
N THR A 14 -33.33 -15.59 55.15
CA THR A 14 -33.54 -14.34 54.42
C THR A 14 -32.39 -14.20 53.44
N LEU A 15 -32.60 -14.64 52.20
CA LEU A 15 -31.75 -14.29 51.08
C LEU A 15 -31.74 -12.77 50.98
N TRP A 16 -30.61 -12.17 51.36
CA TRP A 16 -30.28 -10.79 51.05
C TRP A 16 -30.37 -10.62 49.55
N SER A 17 -31.49 -10.05 49.09
CA SER A 17 -31.55 -9.38 47.81
C SER A 17 -30.62 -8.19 47.94
N VAL A 18 -29.40 -8.31 47.40
CA VAL A 18 -28.55 -7.14 47.17
C VAL A 18 -29.37 -6.21 46.27
N PRO A 19 -29.68 -4.96 46.69
CA PRO A 19 -30.32 -4.05 45.78
C PRO A 19 -29.34 -3.81 44.64
N ALA A 20 -29.79 -4.06 43.40
CA ALA A 20 -29.14 -3.48 42.23
C ALA A 20 -29.00 -1.99 42.51
N TYR A 21 -27.76 -1.51 42.66
CA TYR A 21 -27.45 -0.12 42.95
C TYR A 21 -28.19 0.75 41.93
N THR A 22 -29.31 1.34 42.34
CA THR A 22 -29.98 2.41 41.62
C THR A 22 -29.06 3.60 41.69
N GLN A 23 -28.21 3.75 40.67
CA GLN A 23 -27.29 4.86 40.56
C GLN A 23 -28.06 6.18 40.71
N ALA A 24 -27.76 6.93 41.76
CA ALA A 24 -28.50 8.14 42.09
C ALA A 24 -28.41 9.14 40.91
N ARG A 25 -29.52 9.84 40.59
CA ARG A 25 -29.57 10.81 39.47
C ARG A 25 -28.43 11.85 39.54
N SER A 26 -28.01 12.23 40.75
CA SER A 26 -26.89 13.16 40.98
C SER A 26 -25.53 12.63 40.51
N GLN A 27 -25.36 11.31 40.37
CA GLN A 27 -24.12 10.70 39.92
C GLN A 27 -24.00 10.59 38.39
N LEU A 28 -25.12 10.73 37.65
CA LEU A 28 -25.13 10.52 36.20
C LEU A 28 -24.34 11.61 35.44
N GLY A 29 -24.46 12.87 35.86
CA GLY A 29 -23.79 14.00 35.23
C GLY A 29 -22.27 13.80 35.15
N PRO A 30 -21.57 13.66 36.30
CA PRO A 30 -20.13 13.43 36.32
C PRO A 30 -19.67 12.19 35.53
N LEU A 31 -20.46 11.11 35.54
CA LEU A 31 -20.13 9.91 34.76
C LEU A 31 -20.26 10.12 33.25
N CYS A 32 -21.23 10.92 32.82
CA CYS A 32 -21.36 11.27 31.40
C CYS A 32 -20.25 12.24 30.98
N THR A 33 -19.95 13.27 31.76
CA THR A 33 -19.17 14.42 31.29
C THR A 33 -17.70 14.44 31.72
N THR A 34 -17.08 13.27 31.93
CA THR A 34 -15.68 13.17 32.36
C THR A 34 -14.90 12.19 31.49
N ASP A 35 -13.80 12.64 30.89
CA ASP A 35 -12.96 11.90 29.96
C ASP A 35 -12.29 10.64 30.52
N THR A 36 -12.07 10.59 31.83
CA THR A 36 -11.51 9.42 32.55
C THR A 36 -12.54 8.31 32.81
N THR A 37 -13.84 8.57 32.59
CA THR A 37 -14.87 7.54 32.79
C THR A 37 -14.73 6.43 31.76
N PRO A 38 -14.76 5.14 32.19
CA PRO A 38 -14.77 4.01 31.26
C PRO A 38 -15.94 4.10 30.26
N ALA A 39 -15.69 3.72 29.01
CA ALA A 39 -16.60 3.96 27.89
C ALA A 39 -18.03 3.47 28.14
N ASP A 40 -18.21 2.24 28.61
CA ASP A 40 -19.55 1.67 28.86
C ASP A 40 -20.33 2.45 29.94
N LYS A 41 -19.64 2.90 31.00
CA LYS A 41 -20.25 3.70 32.07
C LYS A 41 -20.63 5.09 31.58
N MET A 42 -19.77 5.72 30.78
CA MET A 42 -20.05 7.02 30.17
C MET A 42 -21.28 6.95 29.26
N ILE A 43 -21.31 5.98 28.35
CA ILE A 43 -22.41 5.77 27.40
C ILE A 43 -23.73 5.51 28.15
N ASP A 44 -23.72 4.61 29.13
CA ASP A 44 -24.91 4.29 29.94
C ASP A 44 -25.43 5.52 30.70
N ALA A 45 -24.53 6.28 31.35
CA ALA A 45 -24.90 7.51 32.05
C ALA A 45 -25.50 8.56 31.11
N CYS A 46 -24.88 8.82 29.96
CA CYS A 46 -25.41 9.75 28.97
C CYS A 46 -26.76 9.27 28.38
N ASN A 47 -26.93 7.97 28.13
CA ASN A 47 -28.21 7.40 27.68
C ASN A 47 -29.33 7.63 28.70
N LYS A 48 -29.05 7.38 29.98
CA LYS A 48 -30.00 7.63 31.08
C LYS A 48 -30.37 9.10 31.15
N ILE A 49 -29.40 10.02 30.99
CA ILE A 49 -29.66 11.46 30.98
C ILE A 49 -30.54 11.86 29.79
N LEU A 50 -30.25 11.39 28.58
CA LEU A 50 -31.03 11.69 27.39
C LEU A 50 -32.47 11.17 27.49
N ALA A 51 -32.68 10.01 28.11
CA ALA A 51 -34.00 9.45 28.36
C ALA A 51 -34.88 10.33 29.27
N LEU A 52 -34.29 11.19 30.10
CA LEU A 52 -35.04 12.13 30.94
C LEU A 52 -35.69 13.26 30.12
N LYS A 53 -35.16 13.59 28.94
CA LYS A 53 -35.66 14.66 28.04
C LYS A 53 -35.80 16.04 28.72
N VAL A 54 -34.97 16.33 29.72
CA VAL A 54 -35.01 17.58 30.50
C VAL A 54 -34.04 18.65 29.98
N PHE A 55 -32.95 18.26 29.32
CA PHE A 55 -31.93 19.19 28.83
C PHE A 55 -32.24 19.68 27.41
N ARG A 56 -31.84 20.91 27.08
CA ARG A 56 -31.99 21.54 25.76
C ARG A 56 -30.77 22.41 25.43
N GLY A 57 -30.65 22.84 24.17
CA GLY A 57 -29.59 23.74 23.72
C GLY A 57 -28.19 23.22 24.06
N GLU A 58 -27.35 24.10 24.60
CA GLU A 58 -25.95 23.81 24.98
C GLU A 58 -25.80 22.61 25.94
N GLN A 59 -26.68 22.49 26.94
CA GLN A 59 -26.62 21.37 27.89
C GLN A 59 -26.90 20.04 27.18
N LEU A 60 -27.88 20.02 26.28
CA LEU A 60 -28.17 18.82 25.49
C LEU A 60 -27.03 18.50 24.51
N ALA A 61 -26.45 19.53 23.88
CA ALA A 61 -25.29 19.39 23.00
C ALA A 61 -24.10 18.75 23.74
N THR A 62 -23.86 19.17 24.99
CA THR A 62 -22.81 18.62 25.86
C THR A 62 -23.03 17.12 26.11
N ILE A 63 -24.26 16.69 26.39
CA ILE A 63 -24.54 15.26 26.63
C ILE A 63 -24.32 14.43 25.37
N TYR A 64 -24.75 14.91 24.20
CA TYR A 64 -24.46 14.24 22.92
C TYR A 64 -22.95 14.17 22.64
N PHE A 65 -22.22 15.27 22.83
CA PHE A 65 -20.77 15.32 22.66
C PHE A 65 -20.08 14.28 23.55
N TRP A 66 -20.42 14.21 24.83
CA TRP A 66 -19.79 13.25 25.74
C TRP A 66 -20.19 11.80 25.45
N ARG A 67 -21.42 11.55 24.99
CA ARG A 67 -21.78 10.21 24.51
C ARG A 67 -20.98 9.82 23.26
N ALA A 68 -20.74 10.77 22.35
CA ALA A 68 -19.85 10.58 21.21
C ALA A 68 -18.41 10.26 21.66
N VAL A 69 -17.88 10.93 22.68
CA VAL A 69 -16.57 10.59 23.29
C VAL A 69 -16.56 9.15 23.80
N GLY A 70 -17.64 8.71 24.45
CA GLY A 70 -17.82 7.34 24.90
C GLY A 70 -17.79 6.34 23.74
N TRP A 71 -18.51 6.60 22.66
CA TRP A 71 -18.48 5.78 21.45
C TRP A 71 -17.10 5.77 20.77
N ASN A 72 -16.39 6.89 20.79
CA ASN A 72 -15.05 7.00 20.23
C ASN A 72 -14.06 6.08 20.97
N LYS A 73 -14.17 5.99 22.31
CA LYS A 73 -13.39 5.03 23.11
C LYS A 73 -13.68 3.57 22.74
N LYS A 74 -14.84 3.27 22.13
CA LYS A 74 -15.21 1.94 21.64
C LYS A 74 -14.93 1.74 20.14
N GLY A 75 -14.43 2.76 19.42
CA GLY A 75 -14.23 2.72 17.98
C GLY A 75 -15.54 2.68 17.16
N ASP A 76 -16.69 3.01 17.74
CA ASP A 76 -17.97 3.01 17.04
C ASP A 76 -18.20 4.35 16.31
N TYR A 77 -17.43 4.58 15.25
CA TYR A 77 -17.38 5.86 14.55
C TYR A 77 -18.72 6.29 13.94
N ALA A 78 -19.59 5.35 13.58
CA ALA A 78 -20.93 5.67 13.10
C ALA A 78 -21.77 6.37 14.18
N LYS A 79 -21.69 5.88 15.43
CA LYS A 79 -22.38 6.53 16.57
C LYS A 79 -21.68 7.83 16.99
N VAL A 80 -20.35 7.91 16.90
CA VAL A 80 -19.61 9.17 17.11
C VAL A 80 -20.14 10.25 16.17
N ILE A 81 -20.24 9.95 14.87
CA ILE A 81 -20.70 10.89 13.84
C ILE A 81 -22.13 11.33 14.11
N ALA A 82 -23.03 10.42 14.45
CA ALA A 82 -24.42 10.73 14.73
C ALA A 82 -24.56 11.68 15.94
N ASP A 83 -23.93 11.35 17.05
CA ASP A 83 -24.00 12.15 18.28
C ASP A 83 -23.27 13.49 18.13
N ALA A 84 -22.09 13.52 17.51
CA ALA A 84 -21.37 14.77 17.26
C ALA A 84 -22.13 15.69 16.29
N THR A 85 -22.84 15.13 15.31
CA THR A 85 -23.71 15.92 14.41
C THR A 85 -24.86 16.57 15.17
N GLU A 86 -25.49 15.84 16.09
CA GLU A 86 -26.55 16.43 16.92
C GLU A 86 -25.99 17.48 17.90
N ALA A 87 -24.81 17.24 18.48
CA ALA A 87 -24.12 18.23 19.29
C ALA A 87 -23.83 19.52 18.51
N ILE A 88 -23.28 19.41 17.30
CA ILE A 88 -23.01 20.55 16.41
C ILE A 88 -24.31 21.28 16.04
N ARG A 89 -25.38 20.56 15.71
CA ARG A 89 -26.69 21.15 15.38
C ARG A 89 -27.26 21.99 16.52
N LEU A 90 -27.06 21.54 17.76
CA LEU A 90 -27.55 22.21 18.95
C LEU A 90 -26.65 23.37 19.39
N GLN A 91 -25.33 23.17 19.33
CA GLN A 91 -24.31 24.15 19.67
C GLN A 91 -22.99 23.81 18.97
N PRO A 92 -22.66 24.50 17.86
CA PRO A 92 -21.37 24.36 17.20
C PRO A 92 -20.21 24.63 18.17
N SER A 93 -19.19 23.77 18.16
CA SER A 93 -17.98 23.95 18.96
C SER A 93 -16.77 23.30 18.31
N GLN A 94 -15.59 23.87 18.57
CA GLN A 94 -14.31 23.35 18.07
C GLN A 94 -14.13 21.86 18.43
N ALA A 95 -14.48 21.46 19.65
CA ALA A 95 -14.35 20.08 20.11
C ALA A 95 -15.27 19.10 19.37
N ALA A 96 -16.54 19.48 19.12
CA ALA A 96 -17.49 18.61 18.44
C ALA A 96 -17.12 18.40 16.95
N TYR A 97 -16.71 19.48 16.27
CA TYR A 97 -16.17 19.37 14.91
C TYR A 97 -14.89 18.55 14.84
N ASN A 98 -13.93 18.76 15.74
CA ASN A 98 -12.71 17.96 15.77
C ASN A 98 -13.02 16.46 16.01
N LEU A 99 -13.93 16.14 16.94
CA LEU A 99 -14.31 14.75 17.21
C LEU A 99 -14.98 14.09 16.00
N ARG A 100 -15.89 14.80 15.32
CA ARG A 100 -16.55 14.28 14.12
C ARG A 100 -15.58 14.13 12.95
N GLY A 101 -14.70 15.12 12.76
CA GLY A 101 -13.64 15.09 11.77
C GLY A 101 -12.70 13.90 11.97
N SER A 102 -12.27 13.62 13.20
CA SER A 102 -11.48 12.42 13.53
C SER A 102 -12.23 11.13 13.19
N ALA A 103 -13.53 11.03 13.49
CA ALA A 103 -14.32 9.85 13.15
C ALA A 103 -14.48 9.66 11.63
N TYR A 104 -14.63 10.72 10.86
CA TYR A 104 -14.61 10.65 9.39
C TYR A 104 -13.23 10.26 8.85
N TYR A 105 -12.15 10.76 9.45
CA TYR A 105 -10.79 10.35 9.10
C TYR A 105 -10.59 8.84 9.31
N ASP A 106 -11.03 8.29 10.45
CA ASP A 106 -10.90 6.86 10.74
C ASP A 106 -11.77 5.99 9.82
N LYS A 107 -12.85 6.54 9.26
CA LYS A 107 -13.65 5.90 8.21
C LYS A 107 -13.04 5.99 6.81
N GLY A 108 -11.99 6.80 6.62
CA GLY A 108 -11.39 7.08 5.31
C GLY A 108 -12.05 8.22 4.53
N ASP A 109 -13.04 8.90 5.12
CA ASP A 109 -13.77 10.01 4.49
C ASP A 109 -13.00 11.34 4.66
N TYR A 110 -11.78 11.40 4.09
CA TYR A 110 -10.81 12.46 4.39
C TYR A 110 -11.26 13.87 3.99
N ASP A 111 -12.03 14.02 2.91
CA ASP A 111 -12.58 15.32 2.50
C ASP A 111 -13.53 15.90 3.55
N ILE A 112 -14.38 15.05 4.12
CA ILE A 112 -15.31 15.47 5.17
C ILE A 112 -14.56 15.77 6.46
N ALA A 113 -13.56 14.95 6.79
CA ALA A 113 -12.69 15.18 7.95
C ALA A 113 -12.00 16.55 7.88
N ILE A 114 -11.42 16.90 6.73
CA ILE A 114 -10.75 18.18 6.50
C ILE A 114 -11.74 19.35 6.66
N ALA A 115 -12.93 19.26 6.07
CA ALA A 115 -13.95 20.30 6.21
C ALA A 115 -14.36 20.52 7.69
N ASP A 116 -14.51 19.43 8.46
CA ASP A 116 -14.79 19.51 9.88
C ASP A 116 -13.63 20.15 10.66
N PHE A 117 -12.37 19.81 10.36
CA PHE A 117 -11.22 20.46 11.00
C PHE A 117 -11.11 21.94 10.63
N ASP A 118 -11.42 22.31 9.39
CA ASP A 118 -11.47 23.71 8.95
C ASP A 118 -12.54 24.49 9.73
N ASP A 119 -13.73 23.92 9.90
CA ASP A 119 -14.79 24.53 10.70
C ASP A 119 -14.41 24.62 12.18
N ALA A 120 -13.75 23.60 12.74
CA ALA A 120 -13.24 23.63 14.10
C ALA A 120 -12.23 24.78 14.32
N LEU A 121 -11.35 25.03 13.34
CA LEU A 121 -10.36 26.10 13.39
C LEU A 121 -10.96 27.51 13.24
N LYS A 122 -12.17 27.65 12.69
CA LYS A 122 -12.90 28.94 12.62
C LYS A 122 -13.56 29.32 13.95
N LEU A 123 -13.86 28.36 14.83
CA LEU A 123 -14.73 28.54 15.99
C LEU A 123 -14.01 28.81 17.33
N GLY A 124 -12.67 28.78 17.36
CA GLY A 124 -11.92 28.94 18.60
C GLY A 124 -10.47 29.35 18.36
N PRO A 125 -9.67 29.51 19.44
CA PRO A 125 -8.25 29.77 19.30
C PRO A 125 -7.58 28.63 18.51
N PRO A 126 -6.51 28.92 17.76
CA PRO A 126 -5.82 27.90 16.98
C PRO A 126 -5.30 26.78 17.89
N SER A 127 -5.52 25.53 17.50
CA SER A 127 -5.21 24.34 18.31
C SER A 127 -4.27 23.40 17.57
N GLY A 128 -3.09 23.15 18.15
CA GLY A 128 -2.08 22.27 17.58
C GLY A 128 -2.59 20.85 17.29
N ILE A 129 -3.53 20.35 18.11
CA ILE A 129 -4.17 19.03 17.93
C ILE A 129 -5.00 19.01 16.63
N ILE A 130 -5.73 20.08 16.34
CA ILE A 130 -6.61 20.14 15.17
C ILE A 130 -5.79 20.27 13.89
N PHE A 131 -4.73 21.11 13.92
CA PHE A 131 -3.76 21.14 12.83
C PHE A 131 -3.12 19.77 12.62
N HIS A 132 -2.73 19.06 13.69
CA HIS A 132 -2.16 17.72 13.57
C HIS A 132 -3.13 16.75 12.89
N ASN A 133 -4.39 16.75 13.31
CA ASN A 133 -5.43 15.87 12.77
C ASN A 133 -5.74 16.20 11.30
N ARG A 134 -5.81 17.49 10.95
CA ARG A 134 -5.99 17.93 9.56
C ARG A 134 -4.78 17.58 8.70
N GLY A 135 -3.56 17.74 9.24
CA GLY A 135 -2.33 17.30 8.60
C GLY A 135 -2.32 15.80 8.33
N ASN A 136 -2.82 14.97 9.25
CA ASN A 136 -3.01 13.54 9.03
C ASN A 136 -3.97 13.26 7.88
N ALA A 137 -5.10 13.98 7.81
CA ALA A 137 -6.05 13.84 6.72
C ALA A 137 -5.46 14.25 5.36
N TRP A 138 -4.73 15.37 5.29
CA TRP A 138 -4.00 15.78 4.09
C TRP A 138 -2.97 14.75 3.65
N ARG A 139 -2.20 14.20 4.59
CA ARG A 139 -1.21 13.14 4.32
C ARG A 139 -1.87 11.89 3.76
N SER A 140 -3.00 11.47 4.31
CA SER A 140 -3.76 10.30 3.81
C SER A 140 -4.37 10.54 2.42
N LYS A 141 -4.66 11.81 2.07
CA LYS A 141 -5.03 12.21 0.70
C LYS A 141 -3.83 12.32 -0.27
N GLY A 142 -2.60 12.23 0.23
CA GLY A 142 -1.39 12.45 -0.57
C GLY A 142 -1.00 13.92 -0.77
N ASP A 143 -1.69 14.88 -0.16
CA ASP A 143 -1.29 16.30 -0.20
C ASP A 143 -0.25 16.58 0.90
N TYR A 144 0.98 16.11 0.67
CA TYR A 144 2.05 16.16 1.65
C TYR A 144 2.50 17.59 1.97
N ALA A 145 2.41 18.52 1.01
CA ALA A 145 2.75 19.92 1.23
C ALA A 145 1.82 20.58 2.25
N LYS A 146 0.49 20.39 2.12
CA LYS A 146 -0.45 20.89 3.14
C LYS A 146 -0.28 20.17 4.48
N ALA A 147 -0.03 18.87 4.46
CA ALA A 147 0.25 18.13 5.69
C ALA A 147 1.45 18.70 6.45
N ILE A 148 2.56 19.00 5.76
CA ILE A 148 3.76 19.61 6.35
C ILE A 148 3.46 20.97 6.97
N ALA A 149 2.70 21.84 6.27
CA ALA A 149 2.35 23.16 6.79
C ALA A 149 1.50 23.09 8.08
N ASP A 150 0.59 22.11 8.16
CA ASP A 150 -0.20 21.85 9.35
C ASP A 150 0.66 21.30 10.49
N TYR A 151 1.55 20.33 10.23
CA TYR A 151 2.48 19.82 11.25
C TYR A 151 3.48 20.88 11.73
N ASP A 152 3.94 21.77 10.86
CA ASP A 152 4.78 22.92 11.25
C ASP A 152 4.06 23.80 12.26
N THR A 153 2.77 24.05 12.04
CA THR A 153 1.93 24.82 12.96
C THR A 153 1.76 24.09 14.28
N THR A 154 1.49 22.77 14.26
CA THR A 154 1.45 21.95 15.48
C THR A 154 2.77 22.00 16.24
N ILE A 155 3.91 21.83 15.58
CA ILE A 155 5.24 21.80 16.23
C ILE A 155 5.60 23.16 16.84
N LYS A 156 5.22 24.27 16.21
CA LYS A 156 5.37 25.61 16.80
C LYS A 156 4.58 25.76 18.11
N MET A 157 3.43 25.10 18.21
CA MET A 157 2.56 25.14 19.39
C MET A 157 2.92 24.09 20.44
N GLN A 158 3.40 22.93 20.00
CA GLN A 158 3.68 21.73 20.80
C GLN A 158 5.05 21.16 20.38
N PRO A 159 6.15 21.81 20.78
CA PRO A 159 7.50 21.46 20.33
C PRO A 159 8.02 20.12 20.87
N ASP A 160 7.30 19.50 21.80
CA ASP A 160 7.58 18.20 22.42
C ASP A 160 6.77 17.04 21.81
N SER A 161 5.97 17.29 20.78
CA SER A 161 5.14 16.26 20.14
C SER A 161 5.94 15.33 19.22
N ALA A 162 6.43 14.20 19.76
CA ALA A 162 7.15 13.18 19.00
C ALA A 162 6.36 12.71 17.75
N PHE A 163 5.05 12.50 17.88
CA PHE A 163 4.18 12.10 16.78
C PHE A 163 4.12 13.14 15.65
N SER A 164 4.14 14.44 15.97
CA SER A 164 4.09 15.49 14.95
C SER A 164 5.39 15.57 14.16
N TYR A 165 6.54 15.43 14.82
CA TYR A 165 7.82 15.29 14.11
C TYR A 165 7.83 14.02 13.25
N GLN A 166 7.37 12.89 13.78
CA GLN A 166 7.32 11.65 13.02
C GLN A 166 6.48 11.82 11.74
N ASN A 167 5.26 12.34 11.87
CA ASN A 167 4.34 12.48 10.74
C ASN A 167 4.81 13.52 9.71
N ARG A 168 5.44 14.62 10.17
CA ARG A 168 6.11 15.58 9.26
C ARG A 168 7.27 14.94 8.53
N GLY A 169 8.08 14.13 9.22
CA GLY A 169 9.18 13.39 8.63
C GLY A 169 8.71 12.40 7.55
N ILE A 170 7.60 11.69 7.81
CA ILE A 170 6.97 10.80 6.82
C ILE A 170 6.51 11.60 5.58
N ALA A 171 5.86 12.75 5.79
CA ALA A 171 5.41 13.60 4.69
C ALA A 171 6.59 14.18 3.87
N LYS A 172 7.69 14.60 4.52
CA LYS A 172 8.91 15.06 3.85
C LYS A 172 9.59 13.95 3.05
N LYS A 173 9.69 12.74 3.60
CA LYS A 173 10.16 11.55 2.87
C LYS A 173 9.29 11.31 1.63
N ALA A 174 7.97 11.46 1.78
CA ALA A 174 7.02 11.38 0.69
C ALA A 174 7.11 12.54 -0.33
N LEU A 175 7.94 13.56 -0.11
CA LEU A 175 8.30 14.57 -1.10
C LEU A 175 9.76 14.43 -1.58
N GLY A 176 10.43 13.33 -1.23
CA GLY A 176 11.84 13.08 -1.54
C GLY A 176 12.85 13.82 -0.65
N ASP A 177 12.40 14.64 0.31
CA ASP A 177 13.27 15.30 1.30
C ASP A 177 13.72 14.32 2.39
N LEU A 178 14.68 13.46 2.04
CA LEU A 178 15.20 12.42 2.94
C LEU A 178 15.98 13.02 4.13
N ASP A 179 16.67 14.14 3.94
CA ASP A 179 17.47 14.77 5.00
C ASP A 179 16.60 15.51 6.01
N GLY A 180 15.61 16.27 5.55
CA GLY A 180 14.61 16.89 6.42
C GLY A 180 13.73 15.84 7.11
N ALA A 181 13.39 14.75 6.42
CA ALA A 181 12.72 13.61 7.06
C ALA A 181 13.57 12.99 8.16
N LEU A 182 14.86 12.72 7.89
CA LEU A 182 15.77 12.14 8.88
C LEU A 182 15.94 13.05 10.11
N ALA A 183 16.04 14.36 9.91
CA ALA A 183 16.12 15.32 11.00
C ALA A 183 14.89 15.27 11.92
N ASP A 184 13.69 15.22 11.33
CA ASP A 184 12.43 15.12 12.06
C ASP A 184 12.28 13.78 12.78
N ILE A 185 12.58 12.67 12.11
CA ILE A 185 12.54 11.34 12.73
C ILE A 185 13.54 11.24 13.89
N ASN A 186 14.73 11.80 13.75
CA ASN A 186 15.71 11.86 14.85
C ASN A 186 15.20 12.68 16.03
N GLN A 187 14.46 13.76 15.78
CA GLN A 187 13.83 14.54 16.85
C GLN A 187 12.71 13.73 17.54
N ALA A 188 11.88 13.01 16.78
CA ALA A 188 10.85 12.13 17.35
C ALA A 188 11.45 11.06 18.27
N ILE A 189 12.55 10.42 17.86
CA ILE A 189 13.28 9.42 18.68
C ILE A 189 13.89 10.06 19.94
N ARG A 190 14.39 11.29 19.86
CA ARG A 190 14.91 12.01 21.04
C ARG A 190 13.81 12.33 22.05
N LEU A 191 12.64 12.74 21.56
CA LEU A 191 11.49 13.10 22.40
C LEU A 191 10.87 11.88 23.07
N ASP A 192 10.73 10.77 22.34
CA ASP A 192 10.26 9.51 22.90
C ASP A 192 11.07 8.32 22.33
N PRO A 193 12.11 7.87 23.05
CA PRO A 193 12.95 6.76 22.62
C PRO A 193 12.26 5.40 22.76
N THR A 194 11.05 5.35 23.33
CA THR A 194 10.32 4.10 23.52
C THR A 194 9.40 3.76 22.35
N LEU A 195 9.22 4.68 21.40
CA LEU A 195 8.39 4.48 20.21
C LEU A 195 9.13 3.65 19.15
N PRO A 196 8.59 2.49 18.74
CA PRO A 196 9.15 1.73 17.61
C PRO A 196 8.91 2.40 16.25
N GLN A 197 7.83 3.16 16.07
CA GLN A 197 7.41 3.67 14.76
C GLN A 197 8.40 4.69 14.14
N PRO A 198 8.99 5.63 14.91
CA PRO A 198 10.08 6.46 14.39
C PRO A 198 11.29 5.66 13.90
N LEU A 199 11.67 4.57 14.58
CA LEU A 199 12.77 3.69 14.14
C LEU A 199 12.43 2.93 12.85
N ILE A 200 11.18 2.47 12.70
CA ILE A 200 10.70 1.89 11.44
C ILE A 200 10.79 2.94 10.32
N SER A 201 10.35 4.17 10.60
CA SER A 201 10.43 5.27 9.62
C SER A 201 11.88 5.54 9.23
N ARG A 202 12.80 5.59 10.20
CA ARG A 202 14.24 5.80 9.98
C ARG A 202 14.89 4.64 9.22
N THR A 203 14.46 3.40 9.46
CA THR A 203 14.85 2.21 8.68
C THR A 203 14.59 2.44 7.19
N THR A 204 13.40 2.91 6.83
CA THR A 204 13.06 3.17 5.43
C THR A 204 13.86 4.33 4.82
N ILE A 205 14.18 5.36 5.61
CA ILE A 205 15.00 6.49 5.16
C ILE A 205 16.44 6.04 4.93
N TRP A 206 17.02 5.26 5.84
CA TRP A 206 18.38 4.73 5.67
C TRP A 206 18.50 3.79 4.47
N ARG A 207 17.50 2.93 4.24
CA ARG A 207 17.41 2.13 3.01
C ARG A 207 17.42 3.02 1.76
N ALA A 208 16.66 4.11 1.77
CA ALA A 208 16.64 5.07 0.66
C ALA A 208 17.96 5.79 0.44
N LYS A 209 18.71 6.04 1.51
CA LYS A 209 20.05 6.62 1.44
C LYS A 209 21.15 5.58 1.16
N GLY A 210 20.80 4.30 1.03
CA GLY A 210 21.75 3.20 0.80
C GLY A 210 22.52 2.74 2.03
N ASP A 211 22.23 3.28 3.21
CA ASP A 211 22.88 2.90 4.47
C ASP A 211 22.16 1.71 5.11
N LEU A 212 22.43 0.52 4.57
CA LEU A 212 21.71 -0.69 4.94
C LEU A 212 22.05 -1.18 6.36
N ASP A 213 23.24 -0.86 6.87
CA ASP A 213 23.65 -1.23 8.22
C ASP A 213 22.85 -0.46 9.28
N ARG A 214 22.71 0.86 9.11
CA ARG A 214 21.85 1.66 10.01
C ARG A 214 20.39 1.27 9.86
N ALA A 215 19.93 0.95 8.65
CA ALA A 215 18.57 0.46 8.44
C ALA A 215 18.29 -0.84 9.22
N ILE A 216 19.19 -1.82 9.15
CA ILE A 216 19.05 -3.10 9.85
C ILE A 216 19.09 -2.91 11.37
N ALA A 217 19.97 -2.04 11.86
CA ALA A 217 20.07 -1.71 13.28
C ALA A 217 18.77 -1.09 13.81
N ASP A 218 18.24 -0.07 13.14
CA ASP A 218 16.98 0.57 13.51
C ASP A 218 15.79 -0.39 13.45
N GLY A 219 15.70 -1.21 12.39
CA GLY A 219 14.63 -2.20 12.26
C GLY A 219 14.68 -3.25 13.37
N SER A 220 15.87 -3.65 13.80
CA SER A 220 16.06 -4.59 14.91
C SER A 220 15.60 -4.00 16.23
N GLU A 221 15.95 -2.74 16.50
CA GLU A 221 15.53 -2.05 17.71
C GLU A 221 14.01 -1.78 17.73
N ALA A 222 13.43 -1.44 16.58
CA ALA A 222 11.98 -1.29 16.46
C ALA A 222 11.23 -2.60 16.80
N ILE A 223 11.72 -3.74 16.31
CA ILE A 223 11.14 -5.06 16.61
C ILE A 223 11.29 -5.39 18.09
N ARG A 224 12.43 -5.08 18.71
CA ARG A 224 12.66 -5.29 20.15
C ARG A 224 11.66 -4.50 20.98
N LEU A 225 11.53 -3.20 20.73
CA LEU A 225 10.59 -2.32 21.42
C LEU A 225 9.13 -2.76 21.22
N ALA A 226 8.75 -3.12 20.00
CA ALA A 226 7.39 -3.56 19.69
C ALA A 226 7.00 -4.86 20.41
N LYS A 227 7.96 -5.74 20.73
CA LYS A 227 7.73 -6.96 21.52
C LYS A 227 7.63 -6.69 23.02
N GLU A 228 8.49 -5.82 23.56
CA GLU A 228 8.54 -5.53 24.99
C GLU A 228 7.36 -4.68 25.46
N LYS A 229 6.95 -3.71 24.64
CA LYS A 229 5.84 -2.80 24.93
C LYS A 229 4.95 -2.72 23.70
N PRO A 230 4.09 -3.72 23.44
CA PRO A 230 3.10 -3.61 22.36
C PRO A 230 2.34 -2.29 22.56
N PRO A 231 2.19 -1.45 21.52
CA PRO A 231 1.59 -0.13 21.68
C PRO A 231 0.22 -0.26 22.31
N VAL A 232 0.04 0.31 23.51
CA VAL A 232 -1.21 0.22 24.29
C VAL A 232 -2.23 1.28 23.83
N ASN A 233 -1.96 1.99 22.73
CA ASN A 233 -2.88 2.98 22.19
C ASN A 233 -3.95 2.30 21.33
N ILE A 234 -5.22 2.54 21.66
CA ILE A 234 -6.43 2.07 20.97
C ILE A 234 -6.38 2.36 19.45
N MET A 235 -5.64 3.39 19.03
CA MET A 235 -5.49 3.79 17.63
C MET A 235 -4.40 3.02 16.85
N THR A 236 -3.54 2.25 17.50
CA THR A 236 -2.55 1.41 16.80
C THR A 236 -3.07 -0.02 16.76
N PRO A 237 -3.47 -0.53 15.58
CA PRO A 237 -3.98 -1.89 15.47
C PRO A 237 -2.97 -2.90 16.03
N PRO A 238 -3.40 -3.90 16.83
CA PRO A 238 -2.51 -4.90 17.42
C PRO A 238 -1.59 -5.51 16.36
N ASN A 239 -0.34 -5.81 16.68
CA ASN A 239 0.63 -6.42 15.76
C ASN A 239 1.08 -5.59 14.53
N SER A 240 0.40 -4.50 14.17
CA SER A 240 0.69 -3.72 12.96
C SER A 240 2.13 -3.19 12.92
N VAL A 241 2.59 -2.67 14.06
CA VAL A 241 3.93 -2.15 14.25
C VAL A 241 4.98 -3.26 14.18
N LEU A 242 4.69 -4.42 14.76
CA LEU A 242 5.62 -5.55 14.75
C LEU A 242 5.79 -6.11 13.33
N ILE A 243 4.68 -6.28 12.60
CA ILE A 243 4.68 -6.65 11.17
C ILE A 243 5.51 -5.62 10.37
N SER A 244 5.30 -4.32 10.60
CA SER A 244 6.02 -3.25 9.93
C SER A 244 7.53 -3.26 10.25
N GLY A 245 7.92 -3.58 11.48
CA GLY A 245 9.34 -3.75 11.85
C GLY A 245 10.00 -4.90 11.10
N TYR A 246 9.36 -6.07 11.08
CA TYR A 246 9.86 -7.24 10.35
C TYR A 246 9.99 -6.99 8.85
N ILE A 247 8.95 -6.50 8.19
CA ILE A 247 8.98 -6.30 6.73
C ILE A 247 10.08 -5.31 6.31
N HIS A 248 10.24 -4.19 7.02
CA HIS A 248 11.21 -3.18 6.64
C HIS A 248 12.65 -3.61 6.93
N ARG A 249 12.87 -4.44 7.95
CA ARG A 249 14.17 -5.07 8.18
C ARG A 249 14.45 -6.18 7.16
N ALA A 250 13.47 -6.99 6.80
CA ALA A 250 13.59 -8.00 5.73
C ALA A 250 14.04 -7.36 4.41
N LEU A 251 13.39 -6.25 4.03
CA LEU A 251 13.73 -5.50 2.83
C LEU A 251 15.12 -4.82 2.92
N ALA A 252 15.61 -4.51 4.12
CA ALA A 252 16.99 -4.02 4.32
C ALA A 252 18.00 -5.15 4.13
N TYR A 253 17.75 -6.33 4.70
CA TYR A 253 18.57 -7.53 4.49
C TYR A 253 18.61 -7.97 3.03
N GLU A 254 17.46 -7.98 2.34
CA GLU A 254 17.37 -8.31 0.91
C GLU A 254 18.20 -7.35 0.06
N ALA A 255 18.07 -6.03 0.31
CA ALA A 255 18.88 -5.02 -0.37
C ALA A 255 20.39 -5.21 -0.13
N LYS A 256 20.77 -5.66 1.08
CA LYS A 256 22.16 -5.97 1.45
C LYS A 256 22.67 -7.27 0.84
N GLY A 257 21.76 -8.14 0.37
CA GLY A 257 22.08 -9.49 -0.13
C GLY A 257 22.13 -10.57 0.95
N ASP A 258 21.71 -10.25 2.17
CA ASP A 258 21.58 -11.22 3.26
C ASP A 258 20.21 -11.91 3.19
N TYR A 259 20.07 -12.82 2.21
CA TYR A 259 18.79 -13.45 1.92
C TYR A 259 18.34 -14.44 3.00
N ALA A 260 19.24 -14.92 3.86
CA ALA A 260 18.88 -15.81 4.96
C ALA A 260 18.03 -15.06 5.98
N HIS A 261 18.56 -13.95 6.51
CA HIS A 261 17.82 -13.11 7.46
C HIS A 261 16.58 -12.45 6.84
N ALA A 262 16.63 -12.10 5.54
CA ALA A 262 15.44 -11.59 4.85
C ALA A 262 14.30 -12.63 4.85
N LYS A 263 14.59 -13.90 4.55
CA LYS A 263 13.59 -14.98 4.57
C LYS A 263 13.02 -15.19 5.97
N ASP A 264 13.86 -15.16 7.00
CA ASP A 264 13.42 -15.31 8.39
C ASP A 264 12.43 -14.20 8.78
N ASP A 265 12.74 -12.96 8.42
CA ASP A 265 11.85 -11.82 8.71
C ASP A 265 10.55 -11.84 7.87
N TYR A 266 10.60 -12.30 6.62
CA TYR A 266 9.37 -12.51 5.81
C TYR A 266 8.48 -13.60 6.42
N ASN A 267 9.06 -14.72 6.84
CA ASN A 267 8.32 -15.78 7.54
C ASN A 267 7.73 -15.27 8.86
N ALA A 268 8.48 -14.48 9.63
CA ALA A 268 7.98 -13.85 10.84
C ALA A 268 6.81 -12.90 10.56
N THR A 269 6.89 -12.10 9.48
CA THR A 269 5.81 -11.22 9.03
C THR A 269 4.52 -12.00 8.73
N LEU A 270 4.64 -13.16 8.07
CA LEU A 270 3.51 -14.02 7.70
C LEU A 270 2.93 -14.81 8.89
N ALA A 271 3.74 -15.07 9.92
CA ALA A 271 3.31 -15.81 11.12
C ALA A 271 2.45 -14.97 12.08
N ILE A 272 2.45 -13.64 11.94
CA ILE A 272 1.74 -12.72 12.83
C ILE A 272 0.34 -12.42 12.27
N VAL A 273 -0.69 -12.38 13.11
CA VAL A 273 -2.05 -12.04 12.66
C VAL A 273 -2.13 -10.54 12.31
N ALA A 274 -2.42 -10.24 11.04
CA ALA A 274 -2.67 -8.89 10.55
C ALA A 274 -3.98 -8.31 11.11
N SER A 275 -3.98 -7.03 11.45
CA SER A 275 -5.07 -6.35 12.15
C SER A 275 -5.64 -5.15 11.40
N ASP A 276 -4.93 -4.66 10.38
CA ASP A 276 -5.31 -3.52 9.56
C ASP A 276 -4.83 -3.67 8.11
N ALA A 277 -5.24 -2.76 7.24
CA ALA A 277 -4.90 -2.79 5.82
C ALA A 277 -3.40 -2.71 5.53
N GLY A 278 -2.67 -1.85 6.25
CA GLY A 278 -1.22 -1.73 6.11
C GLY A 278 -0.51 -3.01 6.51
N SER A 279 -0.92 -3.64 7.61
CA SER A 279 -0.37 -4.94 8.01
C SER A 279 -0.66 -6.06 7.00
N LYS A 280 -1.83 -6.06 6.35
CA LYS A 280 -2.17 -6.99 5.26
C LYS A 280 -1.34 -6.74 4.01
N ALA A 281 -1.12 -5.47 3.65
CA ALA A 281 -0.24 -5.10 2.54
C ALA A 281 1.20 -5.57 2.78
N ASN A 282 1.72 -5.36 3.99
CA ASN A 282 3.05 -5.86 4.38
C ASN A 282 3.16 -7.39 4.27
N GLN A 283 2.10 -8.15 4.61
CA GLN A 283 2.08 -9.60 4.41
C GLN A 283 2.03 -10.01 2.94
N ALA A 284 1.29 -9.27 2.10
CA ALA A 284 1.30 -9.50 0.66
C ALA A 284 2.71 -9.30 0.09
N THR A 285 3.38 -8.22 0.47
CA THR A 285 4.78 -7.95 0.10
C THR A 285 5.70 -9.07 0.59
N ALA A 286 5.59 -9.51 1.85
CA ALA A 286 6.37 -10.62 2.39
C ALA A 286 6.18 -11.92 1.59
N LYS A 287 4.92 -12.27 1.26
CA LYS A 287 4.60 -13.48 0.49
C LYS A 287 5.26 -13.47 -0.88
N VAL A 288 5.15 -12.35 -1.61
CA VAL A 288 5.77 -12.19 -2.92
C VAL A 288 7.29 -12.25 -2.80
N ARG A 289 7.90 -11.43 -1.94
CA ARG A 289 9.36 -11.39 -1.77
C ARG A 289 9.94 -12.75 -1.36
N LEU A 290 9.30 -13.44 -0.41
CA LEU A 290 9.71 -14.77 0.03
C LEU A 290 9.71 -15.79 -1.12
N SER A 291 8.67 -15.78 -1.97
CA SER A 291 8.61 -16.64 -3.15
C SER A 291 9.78 -16.39 -4.13
N LEU A 292 10.14 -15.12 -4.35
CA LEU A 292 11.23 -14.74 -5.26
C LEU A 292 12.59 -15.25 -4.74
N LEU A 293 12.77 -15.28 -3.41
CA LEU A 293 13.98 -15.74 -2.73
C LEU A 293 14.05 -17.27 -2.57
N THR A 294 12.91 -17.95 -2.51
CA THR A 294 12.84 -19.42 -2.34
C THR A 294 13.12 -20.12 -3.67
N ASP A 295 12.52 -19.65 -4.76
CA ASP A 295 12.75 -20.17 -6.11
C ASP A 295 14.18 -19.93 -6.60
N ALA A 296 14.92 -18.97 -6.03
CA ALA A 296 16.33 -18.72 -6.32
C ALA A 296 17.25 -19.90 -5.95
N ALA A 297 16.88 -20.63 -4.89
CA ALA A 297 17.64 -21.75 -4.37
C ALA A 297 17.33 -23.07 -5.11
N ALA A 298 16.22 -23.11 -5.86
CA ALA A 298 15.90 -24.22 -6.76
C ALA A 298 16.72 -24.10 -8.05
N SER A 299 17.98 -24.53 -7.99
CA SER A 299 18.84 -24.64 -9.17
C SER A 299 18.23 -25.59 -10.21
N ILE A 300 18.32 -25.15 -11.47
CA ILE A 300 18.06 -25.88 -12.72
C ILE A 300 18.64 -27.31 -12.63
N PRO A 301 17.87 -28.37 -12.97
CA PRO A 301 18.44 -29.70 -13.20
C PRO A 301 19.49 -29.58 -14.31
N ARG A 302 20.76 -29.89 -13.99
CA ARG A 302 21.83 -29.98 -14.98
C ARG A 302 21.65 -31.26 -15.80
N ASP A 303 20.59 -31.33 -16.60
CA ASP A 303 20.40 -32.39 -17.59
C ASP A 303 19.97 -31.76 -18.91
N ALA A 304 20.95 -31.20 -19.61
CA ALA A 304 20.89 -31.02 -21.05
C ALA A 304 22.21 -31.54 -21.65
N PRO A 305 22.19 -32.34 -22.73
CA PRO A 305 23.38 -33.00 -23.23
C PRO A 305 24.31 -31.99 -23.91
N SER A 306 25.59 -31.99 -23.53
CA SER A 306 26.62 -31.19 -24.20
C SER A 306 26.83 -31.68 -25.65
N PRO A 307 27.07 -30.77 -26.61
CA PRO A 307 27.51 -31.15 -27.95
C PRO A 307 28.98 -31.59 -27.92
N THR A 308 29.21 -32.78 -28.46
CA THR A 308 30.47 -33.41 -28.91
C THR A 308 31.77 -32.60 -28.81
N THR A 309 32.70 -33.07 -27.97
CA THR A 309 34.13 -32.73 -28.01
C THR A 309 34.95 -33.83 -28.70
N GLN A 310 35.77 -33.45 -29.68
CA GLN A 310 36.95 -34.20 -30.12
C GLN A 310 38.08 -34.11 -29.07
N PRO A 311 39.02 -35.08 -29.03
CA PRO A 311 39.95 -35.22 -27.92
C PRO A 311 41.29 -34.53 -28.18
N ALA A 312 41.88 -33.94 -27.13
CA ALA A 312 43.31 -33.61 -27.09
C ALA A 312 43.89 -33.89 -25.70
N SER A 313 44.77 -34.90 -25.69
CA SER A 313 45.97 -35.18 -24.88
C SER A 313 46.14 -34.66 -23.44
N ALA A 314 46.65 -35.60 -22.64
CA ALA A 314 47.05 -35.53 -21.24
C ALA A 314 48.18 -34.55 -20.89
N GLY A 315 48.12 -34.05 -19.65
CA GLY A 315 49.20 -33.40 -18.91
C GLY A 315 48.74 -32.92 -17.52
N GLN A 316 49.06 -33.67 -16.47
CA GLN A 316 49.01 -33.23 -15.05
C GLN A 316 50.39 -32.64 -14.65
N PRO A 317 50.59 -32.05 -13.44
CA PRO A 317 49.70 -31.28 -12.56
C PRO A 317 50.41 -30.00 -12.01
N THR A 318 49.70 -28.96 -11.58
CA THR A 318 50.20 -28.05 -10.50
C THR A 318 49.04 -27.29 -9.85
N GLY A 319 49.06 -27.21 -8.52
CA GLY A 319 48.03 -26.58 -7.72
C GLY A 319 47.99 -25.06 -7.85
N THR A 320 46.79 -24.51 -7.71
CA THR A 320 46.56 -23.10 -7.35
C THR A 320 45.21 -22.97 -6.65
N ALA A 321 45.16 -22.02 -5.71
CA ALA A 321 44.11 -21.73 -4.74
C ALA A 321 42.68 -21.62 -5.32
N PRO A 322 41.62 -21.82 -4.50
CA PRO A 322 40.25 -21.62 -4.96
C PRO A 322 40.05 -20.19 -5.45
N ALA A 323 39.50 -20.07 -6.66
CA ALA A 323 39.17 -18.81 -7.29
C ALA A 323 38.28 -17.94 -6.38
N PRO A 324 38.48 -16.60 -6.36
CA PRO A 324 37.63 -15.72 -5.59
C PRO A 324 36.19 -15.84 -6.10
N SER A 325 35.24 -15.92 -5.17
CA SER A 325 33.81 -15.79 -5.47
C SER A 325 33.59 -14.53 -6.32
N PRO A 326 32.72 -14.58 -7.34
CA PRO A 326 32.48 -13.44 -8.20
C PRO A 326 32.02 -12.27 -7.34
N ALA A 327 32.73 -11.15 -7.42
CA ALA A 327 32.33 -9.91 -6.79
C ALA A 327 30.90 -9.55 -7.26
N PRO A 328 30.03 -9.03 -6.39
CA PRO A 328 28.69 -8.64 -6.79
C PRO A 328 28.78 -7.57 -7.87
N ALA A 329 28.12 -7.82 -9.01
CA ALA A 329 27.94 -6.84 -10.07
C ALA A 329 27.41 -5.53 -9.47
N THR A 330 27.97 -4.39 -9.90
CA THR A 330 27.49 -3.07 -9.52
C THR A 330 25.98 -3.00 -9.79
N PRO A 331 25.14 -2.64 -8.80
CA PRO A 331 23.70 -2.57 -9.01
C PRO A 331 23.40 -1.59 -10.16
N GLY A 332 22.62 -2.03 -11.15
CA GLY A 332 22.09 -1.12 -12.16
C GLY A 332 21.18 -0.11 -11.47
N LYS A 333 21.54 1.17 -11.51
CA LYS A 333 20.71 2.24 -10.89
C LYS A 333 19.28 2.22 -11.43
N HIS A 334 19.12 1.88 -12.72
CA HIS A 334 17.85 1.82 -13.42
C HIS A 334 17.63 0.45 -14.06
N MET A 335 16.45 -0.13 -13.85
CA MET A 335 16.09 -1.45 -14.38
C MET A 335 14.77 -1.41 -15.12
N ALA A 336 14.65 -2.18 -16.18
CA ALA A 336 13.40 -2.32 -16.90
C ALA A 336 13.04 -3.78 -17.21
N LEU A 337 11.75 -4.09 -17.11
CA LEU A 337 11.13 -5.26 -17.68
C LEU A 337 10.32 -4.82 -18.90
N VAL A 338 10.60 -5.39 -20.07
CA VAL A 338 9.92 -5.05 -21.31
C VAL A 338 9.40 -6.34 -21.94
N ILE A 339 8.07 -6.48 -21.99
CA ILE A 339 7.41 -7.67 -22.52
C ILE A 339 6.51 -7.30 -23.69
N GLY A 340 6.61 -8.04 -24.79
CA GLY A 340 5.76 -7.89 -25.98
C GLY A 340 5.18 -9.22 -26.42
N ASN A 341 3.89 -9.46 -26.15
CA ASN A 341 3.21 -10.70 -26.53
C ASN A 341 2.19 -10.43 -27.63
N GLY A 342 2.36 -11.10 -28.77
CA GLY A 342 1.54 -10.94 -29.96
C GLY A 342 1.11 -12.26 -30.62
N ALA A 343 1.95 -13.30 -30.54
CA ALA A 343 1.75 -14.61 -31.16
C ALA A 343 0.86 -15.55 -30.33
N TYR A 344 -0.34 -15.09 -29.97
CA TYR A 344 -1.28 -15.85 -29.15
C TYR A 344 -1.80 -17.11 -29.86
N ALA A 345 -1.74 -18.26 -29.17
CA ALA A 345 -2.16 -19.55 -29.73
C ALA A 345 -3.69 -19.75 -29.75
N HIS A 346 -4.41 -19.15 -28.80
CA HIS A 346 -5.84 -19.42 -28.56
C HIS A 346 -6.74 -18.18 -28.57
N VAL A 347 -6.14 -16.98 -28.68
CA VAL A 347 -6.87 -15.71 -28.79
C VAL A 347 -6.35 -14.92 -30.00
N LYS A 348 -7.05 -13.85 -30.38
CA LYS A 348 -6.68 -13.02 -31.54
C LYS A 348 -5.23 -12.55 -31.44
N ALA A 349 -4.40 -12.86 -32.44
CA ALA A 349 -3.02 -12.39 -32.50
C ALA A 349 -2.94 -10.86 -32.63
N LEU A 350 -1.88 -10.28 -32.07
CA LEU A 350 -1.53 -8.87 -32.18
C LEU A 350 -0.15 -8.77 -32.86
N PRO A 351 -0.04 -8.22 -34.07
CA PRO A 351 1.23 -8.16 -34.79
C PRO A 351 2.30 -7.25 -34.16
N ASN A 352 1.91 -6.12 -33.56
CA ASN A 352 2.86 -5.08 -33.15
C ASN A 352 3.50 -5.23 -31.76
N PRO A 353 2.92 -5.90 -30.73
CA PRO A 353 3.53 -5.98 -29.41
C PRO A 353 4.99 -6.47 -29.37
N PRO A 354 5.40 -7.48 -30.17
CA PRO A 354 6.82 -7.83 -30.31
C PRO A 354 7.72 -6.68 -30.77
N ASN A 355 7.25 -5.85 -31.72
CA ASN A 355 7.99 -4.71 -32.24
C ASN A 355 8.00 -3.56 -31.23
N ASP A 356 6.86 -3.30 -30.60
CA ASP A 356 6.69 -2.27 -29.58
C ASP A 356 7.64 -2.50 -28.40
N ALA A 357 7.70 -3.74 -27.91
CA ALA A 357 8.64 -4.14 -26.87
C ALA A 357 10.10 -3.92 -27.29
N ARG A 358 10.48 -4.31 -28.51
CA ARG A 358 11.84 -4.06 -29.02
C ARG A 358 12.18 -2.57 -29.10
N ALA A 359 11.24 -1.74 -29.57
CA ALA A 359 11.43 -0.30 -29.70
C ALA A 359 11.59 0.39 -28.34
N VAL A 360 10.75 0.05 -27.37
CA VAL A 360 10.82 0.59 -26.00
C VAL A 360 12.06 0.07 -25.27
N ALA A 361 12.38 -1.22 -25.40
CA ALA A 361 13.59 -1.80 -24.80
C ALA A 361 14.85 -1.12 -25.33
N LYS A 362 14.94 -0.87 -26.64
CA LYS A 362 16.05 -0.09 -27.22
C LYS A 362 16.12 1.30 -26.61
N SER A 363 15.00 2.03 -26.56
CA SER A 363 14.94 3.40 -26.02
C SER A 363 15.41 3.48 -24.56
N LEU A 364 15.03 2.49 -23.74
CA LEU A 364 15.45 2.40 -22.34
C LEU A 364 16.95 2.06 -22.21
N ARG A 365 17.48 1.16 -23.04
CA ARG A 365 18.93 0.87 -23.08
C ARG A 365 19.74 2.10 -23.49
N ASP A 366 19.26 2.87 -24.46
CA ASP A 366 19.92 4.08 -24.94
C ASP A 366 20.10 5.14 -23.83
N ILE A 367 19.24 5.12 -22.80
CA ILE A 367 19.31 6.01 -21.62
C ILE A 367 19.83 5.30 -20.36
N GLY A 368 20.50 4.16 -20.52
CA GLY A 368 21.27 3.52 -19.45
C GLY A 368 20.51 2.56 -18.54
N PHE A 369 19.31 2.11 -18.92
CA PHE A 369 18.62 1.04 -18.18
C PHE A 369 19.22 -0.33 -18.49
N THR A 370 19.32 -1.16 -17.46
CA THR A 370 19.45 -2.61 -17.63
C THR A 370 18.08 -3.20 -17.98
N VAL A 371 17.90 -3.69 -19.20
CA VAL A 371 16.59 -4.14 -19.71
C VAL A 371 16.50 -5.66 -19.83
N SER A 372 15.60 -6.25 -19.05
CA SER A 372 15.10 -7.62 -19.21
C SER A 372 13.97 -7.62 -20.24
N GLU A 373 14.28 -8.07 -21.45
CA GLU A 373 13.35 -8.10 -22.59
C GLU A 373 12.82 -9.52 -22.83
N GLY A 374 11.53 -9.65 -23.14
CA GLY A 374 10.96 -10.92 -23.59
C GLY A 374 9.80 -10.73 -24.56
N VAL A 375 9.77 -11.56 -25.60
CA VAL A 375 8.80 -11.50 -26.69
C VAL A 375 8.09 -12.83 -26.81
N ASP A 376 6.77 -12.79 -27.02
CA ASP A 376 5.92 -13.97 -27.21
C ASP A 376 6.13 -15.04 -26.13
N LEU A 377 6.13 -14.58 -24.87
CA LEU A 377 6.43 -15.41 -23.72
C LEU A 377 5.24 -16.29 -23.35
N ASN A 378 5.50 -17.59 -23.25
CA ASN A 378 4.61 -18.52 -22.59
C ASN A 378 4.58 -18.27 -21.07
N ARG A 379 3.63 -18.87 -20.35
CA ARG A 379 3.42 -18.60 -18.91
C ARG A 379 4.66 -18.85 -18.08
N ILE A 380 5.39 -19.93 -18.36
CA ILE A 380 6.61 -20.30 -17.62
C ILE A 380 7.70 -19.25 -17.84
N ALA A 381 7.95 -18.87 -19.09
CA ALA A 381 8.95 -17.87 -19.46
C ALA A 381 8.59 -16.49 -18.92
N MET A 382 7.32 -16.09 -19.01
CA MET A 382 6.83 -14.80 -18.52
C MET A 382 6.97 -14.70 -16.98
N ARG A 383 6.63 -15.76 -16.24
CA ARG A 383 6.87 -15.83 -14.79
C ARG A 383 8.35 -15.75 -14.46
N LYS A 384 9.20 -16.46 -15.21
CA LYS A 384 10.65 -16.45 -14.99
C LYS A 384 11.24 -15.06 -15.19
N VAL A 385 10.99 -14.40 -16.32
CA VAL A 385 11.56 -13.07 -16.60
C VAL A 385 11.05 -12.01 -15.61
N THR A 386 9.77 -12.10 -15.23
CA THR A 386 9.18 -11.20 -14.23
C THR A 386 9.85 -11.38 -12.87
N ARG A 387 10.02 -12.63 -12.42
CA ARG A 387 10.71 -12.93 -11.16
C ARG A 387 12.16 -12.46 -11.16
N ASP A 388 12.90 -12.77 -12.24
CA ASP A 388 14.32 -12.43 -12.35
C ASP A 388 14.48 -10.89 -12.32
N PHE A 389 13.61 -10.17 -13.04
CA PHE A 389 13.52 -8.70 -12.94
C PHE A 389 13.21 -8.21 -11.53
N LEU A 390 12.18 -8.73 -10.85
CA LEU A 390 11.78 -8.26 -9.51
C LEU A 390 12.91 -8.46 -8.47
N ARG A 391 13.71 -9.52 -8.62
CA ARG A 391 14.88 -9.79 -7.80
C ARG A 391 15.97 -8.74 -8.01
N GLU A 392 16.27 -8.43 -9.27
CA GLU A 392 17.31 -7.45 -9.59
C GLU A 392 16.85 -6.02 -9.26
N ALA A 393 15.57 -5.70 -9.52
CA ALA A 393 14.93 -4.43 -9.25
C ALA A 393 14.87 -4.09 -7.74
N ALA A 394 15.01 -5.09 -6.86
CA ALA A 394 15.10 -4.89 -5.41
C ALA A 394 16.23 -3.92 -5.01
N ARG A 395 17.25 -3.76 -5.87
CA ARG A 395 18.40 -2.87 -5.65
C ARG A 395 18.41 -1.62 -6.55
N ALA A 396 17.40 -1.46 -7.41
CA ALA A 396 17.31 -0.36 -8.35
C ALA A 396 16.70 0.90 -7.71
N GLN A 397 17.11 2.08 -8.17
CA GLN A 397 16.50 3.37 -7.79
C GLN A 397 15.23 3.65 -8.62
N VAL A 398 15.24 3.23 -9.88
CA VAL A 398 14.10 3.32 -10.80
C VAL A 398 13.84 1.95 -11.43
N ALA A 399 12.59 1.48 -11.36
CA ALA A 399 12.13 0.28 -12.04
C ALA A 399 11.02 0.63 -13.03
N VAL A 400 11.21 0.29 -14.30
CA VAL A 400 10.20 0.43 -15.36
C VAL A 400 9.66 -0.95 -15.71
N VAL A 401 8.33 -1.11 -15.76
CA VAL A 401 7.68 -2.26 -16.38
C VAL A 401 6.92 -1.75 -17.57
N TYR A 402 7.24 -2.27 -18.75
CA TYR A 402 6.50 -2.04 -19.97
C TYR A 402 5.93 -3.38 -20.46
N TYR A 403 4.63 -3.39 -20.76
CA TYR A 403 3.97 -4.55 -21.34
C TYR A 403 3.12 -4.13 -22.54
N ALA A 404 3.34 -4.79 -23.67
CA ALA A 404 2.48 -4.75 -24.85
C ALA A 404 1.83 -6.12 -25.07
N GLY A 405 0.52 -6.13 -25.33
CA GLY A 405 -0.25 -7.36 -25.56
C GLY A 405 -1.67 -7.29 -25.02
N HIS A 406 -2.30 -8.45 -24.82
CA HIS A 406 -3.63 -8.53 -24.20
C HIS A 406 -3.55 -8.49 -22.68
N GLY A 407 -4.48 -7.75 -22.07
CA GLY A 407 -4.72 -7.74 -20.62
C GLY A 407 -6.21 -7.83 -20.31
N VAL A 408 -6.55 -8.36 -19.14
CA VAL A 408 -7.95 -8.51 -18.70
C VAL A 408 -8.11 -8.14 -17.24
N GLN A 409 -9.29 -7.64 -16.87
CA GLN A 409 -9.69 -7.53 -15.47
C GLN A 409 -10.60 -8.69 -15.07
N VAL A 410 -10.32 -9.37 -13.95
CA VAL A 410 -11.19 -10.38 -13.35
C VAL A 410 -11.32 -10.08 -11.86
N ASP A 411 -12.56 -9.96 -11.36
CA ASP A 411 -12.87 -9.66 -9.95
C ASP A 411 -12.11 -8.45 -9.37
N GLY A 412 -11.99 -7.39 -10.16
CA GLY A 412 -11.30 -6.16 -9.76
C GLY A 412 -9.78 -6.19 -9.94
N ARG A 413 -9.20 -7.33 -10.33
CA ARG A 413 -7.75 -7.55 -10.45
C ARG A 413 -7.31 -7.58 -11.91
N ASN A 414 -6.15 -7.00 -12.20
CA ASN A 414 -5.61 -6.93 -13.56
C ASN A 414 -4.66 -8.09 -13.83
N TYR A 415 -4.77 -8.68 -15.01
CA TYR A 415 -3.95 -9.82 -15.45
C TYR A 415 -3.33 -9.54 -16.82
N LEU A 416 -2.04 -9.87 -16.95
CA LEU A 416 -1.30 -9.88 -18.21
C LEU A 416 -1.32 -11.29 -18.81
N ILE A 417 -1.38 -11.39 -20.13
CA ILE A 417 -1.71 -12.66 -20.79
C ILE A 417 -0.48 -13.24 -21.53
N PRO A 418 -0.02 -14.45 -21.14
CA PRO A 418 0.97 -15.22 -21.88
C PRO A 418 0.45 -15.75 -23.22
N VAL A 419 1.33 -16.03 -24.18
CA VAL A 419 0.92 -16.46 -25.53
C VAL A 419 0.28 -17.86 -25.60
N ASP A 420 0.59 -18.71 -24.63
CA ASP A 420 0.11 -20.10 -24.50
C ASP A 420 -1.16 -20.22 -23.65
N VAL A 421 -1.78 -19.11 -23.25
CA VAL A 421 -2.96 -19.18 -22.38
C VAL A 421 -4.08 -19.94 -23.10
N GLU A 422 -4.53 -21.04 -22.51
CA GLU A 422 -5.71 -21.76 -22.95
C GLU A 422 -6.85 -21.40 -22.00
N LEU A 423 -7.84 -20.67 -22.51
CA LEU A 423 -8.95 -20.17 -21.69
C LEU A 423 -10.05 -21.23 -21.64
N LYS A 424 -9.98 -22.11 -20.64
CA LYS A 424 -11.06 -23.05 -20.30
C LYS A 424 -11.88 -22.49 -19.14
N ALA A 425 -13.21 -22.55 -19.23
CA ALA A 425 -14.10 -22.06 -18.19
C ALA A 425 -13.89 -22.80 -16.86
N GLY A 426 -13.60 -22.07 -15.77
CA GLY A 426 -13.38 -22.62 -14.43
C GLY A 426 -12.42 -21.80 -13.56
N SER A 427 -12.29 -22.19 -12.28
CA SER A 427 -11.47 -21.49 -11.26
C SER A 427 -9.95 -21.49 -11.51
N SER A 428 -9.46 -22.17 -12.54
CA SER A 428 -8.02 -22.21 -12.90
C SER A 428 -7.61 -21.18 -13.95
N MET A 429 -8.55 -20.40 -14.52
CA MET A 429 -8.23 -19.47 -15.61
C MET A 429 -7.29 -18.35 -15.17
N THR A 430 -7.50 -17.75 -13.99
CA THR A 430 -6.60 -16.72 -13.43
C THR A 430 -5.23 -17.29 -13.07
N GLU A 431 -5.13 -18.60 -12.80
CA GLU A 431 -3.84 -19.23 -12.56
C GLU A 431 -2.98 -19.19 -13.81
N ALA A 432 -3.58 -19.41 -14.98
CA ALA A 432 -2.87 -19.42 -16.26
C ALA A 432 -2.30 -18.04 -16.69
N MET A 433 -2.68 -16.95 -16.02
CA MET A 433 -2.28 -15.58 -16.34
C MET A 433 -1.23 -15.03 -15.35
N ILE A 434 -0.69 -13.84 -15.64
CA ILE A 434 0.21 -13.12 -14.73
C ILE A 434 -0.56 -12.03 -14.00
N ASP A 435 -0.69 -12.20 -12.69
CA ASP A 435 -1.34 -11.25 -11.79
C ASP A 435 -0.51 -9.96 -11.62
N MET A 436 -1.09 -8.82 -12.01
CA MET A 436 -0.44 -7.52 -11.92
C MET A 436 -0.23 -7.09 -10.46
N ASP A 437 -1.10 -7.48 -9.53
CA ASP A 437 -0.93 -7.15 -8.11
C ASP A 437 0.33 -7.80 -7.56
N THR A 438 0.70 -8.99 -8.06
CA THR A 438 1.95 -9.66 -7.69
C THR A 438 3.16 -8.88 -8.18
N ILE A 439 3.11 -8.33 -9.40
CA ILE A 439 4.17 -7.46 -9.93
C ILE A 439 4.25 -6.18 -9.09
N MET A 440 3.11 -5.55 -8.82
CA MET A 440 3.03 -4.32 -8.02
C MET A 440 3.52 -4.54 -6.60
N ALA A 441 3.13 -5.62 -5.92
CA ALA A 441 3.60 -5.97 -4.58
C ALA A 441 5.10 -6.34 -4.58
N GLY A 442 5.59 -6.97 -5.65
CA GLY A 442 7.02 -7.21 -5.86
C GLY A 442 7.81 -5.94 -6.17
N LEU A 443 7.15 -4.90 -6.67
CA LEU A 443 7.71 -3.56 -6.86
C LEU A 443 7.45 -2.64 -5.68
N ASP A 444 6.57 -2.99 -4.74
CA ASP A 444 6.21 -2.15 -3.61
C ASP A 444 7.41 -2.05 -2.67
N ASP A 445 8.05 -0.89 -2.75
CA ASP A 445 9.14 -0.47 -1.90
C ASP A 445 9.07 1.05 -1.87
N GLN A 446 8.74 1.63 -0.72
CA GLN A 446 8.52 3.08 -0.50
C GLN A 446 9.78 3.95 -0.66
N VAL A 447 10.75 3.45 -1.41
CA VAL A 447 12.12 3.93 -1.56
C VAL A 447 12.49 4.03 -3.04
N ARG A 448 11.87 3.22 -3.91
CA ARG A 448 12.14 3.14 -5.34
C ARG A 448 11.06 3.87 -6.13
N THR A 449 11.44 4.47 -7.25
CA THR A 449 10.46 4.94 -8.24
C THR A 449 10.02 3.79 -9.13
N ASN A 450 8.73 3.48 -9.16
CA ASN A 450 8.16 2.43 -9.99
C ASN A 450 7.31 3.05 -11.11
N ILE A 451 7.58 2.69 -12.36
CA ILE A 451 6.84 3.18 -13.52
C ILE A 451 6.30 1.98 -14.28
N LEU A 452 4.98 1.81 -14.30
CA LEU A 452 4.32 0.73 -15.02
C LEU A 452 3.59 1.31 -16.24
N ILE A 453 3.90 0.81 -17.43
CA ILE A 453 3.37 1.29 -18.70
C ILE A 453 2.75 0.11 -19.45
N PHE A 454 1.46 0.23 -19.75
CA PHE A 454 0.69 -0.83 -20.39
C PHE A 454 0.19 -0.38 -21.76
N ASP A 455 0.80 -0.91 -22.82
CA ASP A 455 0.28 -0.86 -24.19
C ASP A 455 -0.62 -2.07 -24.46
N ALA A 456 -1.70 -2.13 -23.68
CA ALA A 456 -2.61 -3.25 -23.67
C ALA A 456 -4.06 -2.79 -23.68
N CYS A 457 -4.93 -3.68 -24.17
CA CYS A 457 -6.37 -3.46 -24.25
C CYS A 457 -6.97 -3.16 -22.87
N ARG A 458 -7.78 -2.09 -22.78
CA ARG A 458 -8.68 -1.82 -21.65
C ARG A 458 -10.13 -2.24 -21.93
N ASN A 459 -10.37 -2.84 -23.09
CA ASN A 459 -11.51 -3.67 -23.40
C ASN A 459 -11.08 -5.15 -23.44
N ASN A 460 -11.99 -6.06 -23.13
CA ASN A 460 -11.66 -7.48 -23.03
C ASN A 460 -11.88 -8.19 -24.38
N PRO A 461 -10.82 -8.68 -25.06
CA PRO A 461 -10.97 -9.50 -26.27
C PRO A 461 -11.63 -10.86 -25.99
N MET A 462 -11.62 -11.34 -24.73
CA MET A 462 -12.24 -12.61 -24.32
C MET A 462 -13.77 -12.53 -24.23
N ALA A 463 -14.35 -11.33 -24.14
CA ALA A 463 -15.80 -11.16 -24.04
C ALA A 463 -16.53 -11.70 -25.29
N GLN A 464 -15.87 -11.74 -26.45
CA GLN A 464 -16.47 -12.26 -27.69
C GLN A 464 -16.30 -13.77 -27.87
N GLN A 465 -15.22 -14.38 -27.33
CA GLN A 465 -14.97 -15.83 -27.43
C GLN A 465 -15.67 -16.65 -26.33
N VAL A 466 -15.85 -16.09 -25.13
CA VAL A 466 -16.58 -16.79 -24.04
C VAL A 466 -18.09 -16.74 -24.25
N ALA A 467 -18.59 -15.74 -25.00
CA ALA A 467 -20.01 -15.63 -25.35
C ALA A 467 -20.52 -16.69 -26.34
N SER A 468 -19.63 -17.40 -27.05
CA SER A 468 -20.01 -18.49 -27.96
C SER A 468 -20.14 -19.85 -27.28
N ASP A 469 -19.58 -20.04 -26.07
CA ASP A 469 -19.67 -21.28 -25.28
C ASP A 469 -20.49 -21.01 -24.01
N GLY A 470 -21.81 -21.03 -24.18
CA GLY A 470 -22.77 -20.65 -23.14
C GLY A 470 -22.59 -21.43 -21.83
N SER A 471 -22.50 -20.68 -20.72
CA SER A 471 -23.14 -20.96 -19.40
C SER A 471 -22.48 -20.27 -18.19
N ASN A 472 -21.53 -19.33 -18.35
CA ASN A 472 -20.94 -18.64 -17.19
C ASN A 472 -20.88 -17.10 -17.32
N ARG A 473 -21.79 -16.41 -16.62
CA ARG A 473 -21.97 -14.93 -16.60
C ARG A 473 -20.82 -14.14 -15.91
N GLY A 474 -19.74 -14.79 -15.49
CA GLY A 474 -18.65 -14.14 -14.74
C GLY A 474 -17.60 -13.44 -15.61
N ILE A 475 -17.49 -13.82 -16.89
CA ILE A 475 -16.46 -13.30 -17.81
C ILE A 475 -17.11 -12.64 -19.05
N GLU A 476 -18.36 -12.98 -19.37
CA GLU A 476 -19.19 -12.21 -20.31
C GLU A 476 -19.38 -10.78 -19.79
N GLY A 477 -18.57 -9.86 -20.31
CA GLY A 477 -18.68 -8.42 -20.00
C GLY A 477 -17.62 -7.87 -19.02
N ALA A 478 -16.63 -8.65 -18.60
CA ALA A 478 -15.53 -8.09 -17.81
C ALA A 478 -14.74 -7.08 -18.68
N PRO A 479 -14.47 -5.84 -18.21
CA PRO A 479 -13.69 -4.87 -18.97
C PRO A 479 -12.22 -5.32 -19.13
N GLY A 480 -11.45 -4.71 -20.03
CA GLY A 480 -10.00 -4.94 -20.07
C GLY A 480 -9.33 -4.31 -18.85
N LEU A 481 -8.02 -4.04 -18.91
CA LEU A 481 -7.29 -3.52 -17.74
C LEU A 481 -8.01 -2.30 -17.11
N ALA A 482 -8.24 -2.34 -15.80
CA ALA A 482 -8.74 -1.20 -15.04
C ALA A 482 -7.58 -0.36 -14.51
N ALA A 483 -7.85 0.92 -14.19
CA ALA A 483 -6.98 1.61 -13.26
C ALA A 483 -7.03 0.81 -11.95
N PRO A 484 -5.92 0.61 -11.23
CA PRO A 484 -6.01 0.00 -9.91
C PRO A 484 -7.02 0.83 -9.11
N ALA A 485 -8.18 0.23 -8.80
CA ALA A 485 -8.96 0.73 -7.69
C ALA A 485 -8.03 0.64 -6.49
N SER A 486 -8.05 1.66 -5.62
CA SER A 486 -7.28 1.67 -4.37
C SER A 486 -7.19 0.25 -3.85
N LEU A 487 -5.96 -0.31 -3.85
CA LEU A 487 -5.70 -1.70 -3.49
C LEU A 487 -6.57 -1.99 -2.26
N GLY A 488 -7.49 -2.94 -2.40
CA GLY A 488 -8.64 -3.10 -1.51
C GLY A 488 -8.25 -2.93 -0.04
N ALA A 489 -9.08 -2.18 0.69
CA ALA A 489 -8.85 -1.71 2.06
C ALA A 489 -7.95 -0.46 2.23
N GLY A 490 -7.97 0.50 1.29
CA GLY A 490 -7.39 1.83 1.56
C GLY A 490 -5.87 1.90 1.43
N ALA A 491 -5.25 0.94 0.73
CA ALA A 491 -3.91 1.14 0.21
C ALA A 491 -4.02 1.97 -1.09
N THR A 492 -3.48 3.18 -1.07
CA THR A 492 -3.22 3.98 -2.27
C THR A 492 -2.16 3.28 -3.12
N LEU A 493 -1.96 3.73 -4.37
CA LEU A 493 -0.71 3.41 -5.09
C LEU A 493 0.47 3.61 -4.11
N GLY A 494 1.39 2.64 -4.05
CA GLY A 494 2.57 2.76 -3.22
C GLY A 494 3.29 4.06 -3.56
N ALA A 495 3.50 4.93 -2.57
CA ALA A 495 4.16 6.22 -2.74
C ALA A 495 5.43 6.06 -3.59
N GLY A 496 5.55 6.82 -4.69
CA GLY A 496 6.63 6.66 -5.67
C GLY A 496 6.26 5.82 -6.91
N THR A 497 4.97 5.52 -7.13
CA THR A 497 4.52 4.73 -8.29
C THR A 497 3.77 5.58 -9.32
N LEU A 498 4.12 5.43 -10.59
CA LEU A 498 3.39 5.94 -11.74
C LEU A 498 2.85 4.77 -12.58
N ILE A 499 1.61 4.87 -13.04
CA ILE A 499 1.02 3.91 -13.97
C ILE A 499 0.46 4.65 -15.18
N ALA A 500 0.83 4.20 -16.37
CA ALA A 500 0.33 4.70 -17.65
C ALA A 500 -0.30 3.57 -18.47
N PHE A 501 -1.37 3.91 -19.17
CA PHE A 501 -2.08 3.02 -20.09
C PHE A 501 -2.19 3.70 -21.46
N ALA A 502 -2.05 2.92 -22.52
CA ALA A 502 -2.11 3.41 -23.89
C ALA A 502 -3.47 4.01 -24.28
N THR A 503 -4.54 3.72 -23.54
CA THR A 503 -5.89 4.22 -23.81
C THR A 503 -6.71 4.47 -22.53
N ALA A 504 -7.84 5.15 -22.67
CA ALA A 504 -8.76 5.49 -21.60
C ALA A 504 -9.51 4.24 -21.06
N PRO A 505 -10.08 4.30 -19.83
CA PRO A 505 -10.90 3.21 -19.31
C PRO A 505 -12.01 2.76 -20.28
N GLY A 506 -12.15 1.45 -20.47
CA GLY A 506 -13.18 0.87 -21.34
C GLY A 506 -12.91 1.00 -22.84
N GLN A 507 -11.74 1.50 -23.26
CA GLN A 507 -11.35 1.63 -24.66
C GLN A 507 -10.29 0.61 -25.08
N VAL A 508 -10.15 0.41 -26.38
CA VAL A 508 -9.11 -0.47 -26.99
C VAL A 508 -7.89 0.40 -27.29
N ALA A 509 -6.69 -0.09 -27.01
CA ALA A 509 -5.48 0.51 -27.56
C ALA A 509 -5.38 0.09 -29.03
N LEU A 510 -5.04 1.01 -29.93
CA LEU A 510 -4.86 0.66 -31.34
C LEU A 510 -3.52 -0.05 -31.49
N ASP A 511 -3.54 -1.24 -32.10
CA ASP A 511 -2.33 -1.95 -32.50
C ASP A 511 -1.53 -1.14 -33.54
N GLY A 512 -2.22 -0.32 -34.36
CA GLY A 512 -1.62 0.49 -35.41
C GLY A 512 -1.44 -0.25 -36.74
N GLU A 513 -1.23 0.50 -37.82
CA GLU A 513 -0.99 -0.04 -39.18
C GLU A 513 0.50 0.03 -39.57
N GLY A 514 1.32 0.70 -38.75
CA GLY A 514 2.76 0.84 -38.94
C GLY A 514 3.56 -0.24 -38.22
N ALA A 515 4.89 -0.07 -38.16
CA ALA A 515 5.80 -1.00 -37.51
C ALA A 515 5.61 -1.12 -35.98
N ASN A 516 4.96 -0.13 -35.36
CA ASN A 516 4.70 -0.06 -33.93
C ASN A 516 3.30 0.54 -33.71
N SER A 517 2.73 0.31 -32.53
CA SER A 517 1.50 0.97 -32.09
C SER A 517 1.68 2.49 -31.99
N PRO A 518 0.62 3.29 -32.16
CA PRO A 518 0.71 4.74 -32.04
C PRO A 518 1.26 5.18 -30.68
N PHE A 519 0.89 4.47 -29.61
CA PHE A 519 1.36 4.75 -28.26
C PHE A 519 2.84 4.44 -28.08
N SER A 520 3.27 3.25 -28.48
CA SER A 520 4.65 2.79 -28.30
C SER A 520 5.63 3.53 -29.20
N ALA A 521 5.19 3.92 -30.39
CA ALA A 521 5.94 4.81 -31.27
C ALA A 521 6.16 6.20 -30.63
N ALA A 522 5.10 6.81 -30.08
CA ALA A 522 5.22 8.11 -29.41
C ALA A 522 6.04 8.00 -28.12
N LEU A 523 5.80 6.97 -27.31
CA LEU A 523 6.53 6.72 -26.06
C LEU A 523 8.03 6.59 -26.32
N SER A 524 8.44 5.78 -27.29
CA SER A 524 9.86 5.58 -27.63
C SER A 524 10.56 6.89 -28.02
N ARG A 525 9.88 7.79 -28.73
CA ARG A 525 10.42 9.12 -29.10
C ARG A 525 10.64 10.01 -27.89
N HIS A 526 9.68 10.05 -26.95
CA HIS A 526 9.78 10.96 -25.81
C HIS A 526 10.62 10.38 -24.66
N LEU A 527 10.70 9.06 -24.51
CA LEU A 527 11.51 8.39 -23.47
C LEU A 527 12.98 8.83 -23.47
N VAL A 528 13.54 9.03 -24.66
CA VAL A 528 14.96 9.36 -24.84
C VAL A 528 15.24 10.86 -24.74
N THR A 529 14.25 11.71 -24.44
CA THR A 529 14.43 13.17 -24.41
C THR A 529 15.16 13.60 -23.12
N PRO A 530 16.40 14.11 -23.19
CA PRO A 530 17.16 14.53 -22.02
C PRO A 530 16.44 15.59 -21.20
N GLY A 531 16.41 15.41 -19.87
CA GLY A 531 15.83 16.39 -18.95
C GLY A 531 14.31 16.58 -19.05
N LEU A 532 13.59 15.68 -19.72
CA LEU A 532 12.13 15.69 -19.76
C LEU A 532 11.56 14.92 -18.56
N GLU A 533 10.83 15.64 -17.69
CA GLU A 533 10.14 15.03 -16.55
C GLU A 533 9.07 14.03 -17.02
N VAL A 534 8.93 12.90 -16.32
CA VAL A 534 8.14 11.75 -16.78
C VAL A 534 6.64 12.05 -16.96
N GLN A 535 6.02 12.87 -16.12
CA GLN A 535 4.60 13.24 -16.28
C GLN A 535 4.41 14.20 -17.45
N GLN A 536 5.35 15.12 -17.68
CA GLN A 536 5.39 15.94 -18.88
C GLN A 536 5.63 15.09 -20.13
N MET A 537 6.52 14.10 -20.07
CA MET A 537 6.74 13.12 -21.14
C MET A 537 5.43 12.42 -21.50
N LEU A 538 4.69 11.88 -20.52
CA LEU A 538 3.40 11.24 -20.77
C LEU A 538 2.34 12.20 -21.33
N THR A 539 2.41 13.48 -20.95
CA THR A 539 1.54 14.53 -21.51
C THR A 539 1.85 14.74 -23.00
N ARG A 540 3.13 14.75 -23.40
CA ARG A 540 3.54 14.84 -24.81
C ARG A 540 3.16 13.58 -25.60
N VAL A 541 3.38 12.40 -25.03
CA VAL A 541 2.92 11.12 -25.60
C VAL A 541 1.42 11.15 -25.85
N ARG A 542 0.62 11.59 -24.86
CA ARG A 542 -0.84 11.72 -25.01
C ARG A 542 -1.20 12.65 -26.17
N ALA A 543 -0.63 13.85 -26.23
CA ALA A 543 -0.93 14.81 -27.29
C ALA A 543 -0.64 14.24 -28.69
N GLU A 544 0.47 13.53 -28.84
CA GLU A 544 0.89 12.95 -30.10
C GLU A 544 0.02 11.75 -30.53
N VAL A 545 -0.34 10.87 -29.60
CA VAL A 545 -1.25 9.75 -29.86
C VAL A 545 -2.63 10.26 -30.26
N VAL A 546 -3.17 11.26 -29.55
CA VAL A 546 -4.46 11.87 -29.87
C VAL A 546 -4.44 12.47 -31.28
N SER A 547 -3.37 13.20 -31.62
CA SER A 547 -3.21 13.79 -32.95
C SER A 547 -3.08 12.74 -34.06
N SER A 548 -2.16 11.78 -33.90
CA SER A 548 -1.89 10.75 -34.92
C SER A 548 -3.07 9.79 -35.15
N THR A 549 -3.86 9.54 -34.12
CA THR A 549 -5.03 8.66 -34.20
C THR A 549 -6.33 9.39 -34.53
N LYS A 550 -6.29 10.72 -34.74
CA LYS A 550 -7.47 11.56 -34.97
C LYS A 550 -8.52 11.41 -33.86
N ASN A 551 -8.06 11.50 -32.61
CA ASN A 551 -8.85 11.32 -31.38
C ASN A 551 -9.41 9.92 -31.14
N LYS A 552 -9.02 8.90 -31.91
CA LYS A 552 -9.49 7.51 -31.70
C LYS A 552 -8.86 6.85 -30.47
N GLN A 553 -7.72 7.34 -30.00
CA GLN A 553 -7.04 6.83 -28.82
C GLN A 553 -6.55 7.98 -27.94
N VAL A 554 -6.82 7.89 -26.64
CA VAL A 554 -6.41 8.88 -25.64
C VAL A 554 -5.67 8.15 -24.52
N PRO A 555 -4.33 8.22 -24.46
CA PRO A 555 -3.57 7.63 -23.37
C PRO A 555 -3.95 8.21 -22.01
N TRP A 556 -3.93 7.37 -20.98
CA TRP A 556 -4.33 7.75 -19.63
C TRP A 556 -3.24 7.38 -18.62
N SER A 557 -3.03 8.20 -17.59
CA SER A 557 -1.99 7.97 -16.59
C SER A 557 -2.47 8.40 -15.20
N ASN A 558 -1.97 7.72 -14.18
CA ASN A 558 -2.14 8.06 -12.77
C ASN A 558 -0.78 8.02 -12.07
N SER A 559 -0.54 8.96 -11.16
CA SER A 559 0.75 9.18 -10.54
C SER A 559 0.61 9.37 -9.04
N SER A 560 1.46 8.68 -8.30
CA SER A 560 1.75 8.91 -6.88
C SER A 560 3.24 9.21 -6.68
N LEU A 561 3.88 9.75 -7.72
CA LEU A 561 5.29 10.15 -7.66
C LEU A 561 5.47 11.25 -6.62
N LEU A 562 6.58 11.14 -5.90
CA LEU A 562 6.92 11.97 -4.74
C LEU A 562 7.73 13.21 -5.13
N GLY A 563 8.13 13.30 -6.39
CA GLY A 563 8.92 14.40 -6.93
C GLY A 563 9.03 14.28 -8.45
N GLU A 564 9.78 15.20 -9.03
CA GLU A 564 10.09 15.15 -10.46
C GLU A 564 11.01 13.96 -10.74
N VAL A 565 10.63 13.13 -11.71
CA VAL A 565 11.40 11.97 -12.13
C VAL A 565 11.85 12.19 -13.56
N TYR A 566 13.15 12.02 -13.79
CA TYR A 566 13.78 12.15 -15.10
C TYR A 566 14.38 10.80 -15.48
N LEU A 567 13.96 10.24 -16.61
CA LEU A 567 14.46 8.93 -17.08
C LEU A 567 15.75 9.06 -17.89
N ALA A 568 15.89 10.17 -18.62
CA ALA A 568 17.09 10.54 -19.34
C ALA A 568 17.73 11.76 -18.65
N GLU A 569 18.98 11.61 -18.19
CA GLU A 569 19.75 12.69 -17.57
C GLU A 569 19.99 13.85 -18.56
N LYS A 570 20.22 15.07 -18.03
CA LYS A 570 20.43 16.29 -18.83
C LYS A 570 21.81 16.36 -19.47
#